data_AF-A0A5Q3S195-F1
#
_entry.id   AF-A0A5Q3S195-F1
#
_cell.length_a   1.000
_cell.length_b   1.000
_cell.length_c   1.000
_cell.angle_alpha   90.00
_cell.angle_beta   90.00
_cell.angle_gamma   90.00
#
_symmetry.space_group_name_H-M   'P 1'
#
loop_
_entity.id
_entity.type
_entity.pdbx_description
1 polymer ?
#
loop_
_entity_poly.entity_id
_entity_poly.type
_entity_poly.pdbx_seq_one_letter_code
_entity_poly.pdbx_strand_id
1 'polypeptide(L)' 'MQTMTSREFNQQSGKAKQAAQAAPVIITNRGKPEFVLMIYAEYLKLTGQAQETAKAV' A
#
# COMPACT_ATOMS: atom_id res chain seq x y z
N MET A 1 -6.26 -4.12 -9.65
CA MET A 1 -5.04 -4.08 -8.81
C MET A 1 -3.88 -3.70 -9.70
N GLN A 2 -3.15 -2.65 -9.37
CA GLN A 2 -2.03 -2.16 -10.18
C GLN A 2 -0.72 -2.72 -9.63
N THR A 3 0.22 -3.03 -10.53
CA THR A 3 1.57 -3.46 -10.18
C THR A 3 2.57 -2.45 -10.74
N MET A 4 3.58 -2.11 -9.94
CA MET A 4 4.70 -1.26 -10.32
C MET A 4 6.00 -1.96 -9.98
N THR A 5 7.07 -1.68 -10.72
CA THR A 5 8.42 -2.05 -10.32
C THR A 5 8.94 -1.09 -9.25
N SER A 6 9.94 -1.50 -8.47
CA SER A 6 10.61 -0.61 -7.51
C SER A 6 11.20 0.64 -8.19
N ARG A 7 11.65 0.50 -9.44
CA ARG A 7 12.14 1.64 -10.24
C ARG A 7 11.02 2.62 -10.56
N GLU A 8 9.88 2.15 -11.05
CA GLU A 8 8.72 3.01 -11.34
C GLU A 8 8.17 3.66 -10.08
N PHE A 9 8.09 2.93 -8.96
CA PHE A 9 7.67 3.49 -7.68
C PHE A 9 8.59 4.63 -7.24
N ASN A 10 9.91 4.41 -7.26
CA ASN A 10 10.89 5.42 -6.84
C ASN A 10 10.86 6.67 -7.74
N GLN A 11 10.62 6.50 -9.04
CA GLN A 11 10.51 7.62 -9.99
C GLN A 11 9.16 8.34 -9.93
N GLN A 12 8.08 7.64 -9.56
CA GLN A 12 6.70 8.12 -9.68
C GLN A 12 5.89 7.89 -8.40
N SER A 13 6.50 8.12 -7.23
CA SER A 13 5.89 7.84 -5.93
C SER A 13 4.55 8.56 -5.71
N GLY A 14 4.38 9.76 -6.29
CA GLY A 14 3.11 10.50 -6.27
C GLY A 14 1.98 9.75 -7.00
N LYS A 15 2.25 9.18 -8.18
CA LYS A 15 1.27 8.38 -8.92
C LYS A 15 0.95 7.08 -8.19
N ALA A 16 1.95 6.44 -7.59
CA ALA A 16 1.73 5.25 -6.77
C ALA A 16 0.80 5.54 -5.58
N LYS A 17 0.99 6.67 -4.90
CA LYS A 17 0.10 7.12 -3.82
C LYS A 17 -1.32 7.40 -4.31
N GLN A 18 -1.48 8.06 -5.46
CA GLN A 18 -2.80 8.29 -6.06
C GLN A 18 -3.51 6.98 -6.40
N ALA A 19 -2.82 6.04 -7.04
CA ALA A 19 -3.37 4.71 -7.32
C ALA A 19 -3.75 3.96 -6.04
N ALA A 20 -2.92 4.06 -5.00
CA ALA A 20 -3.15 3.45 -3.69
C ALA A 20 -4.39 3.98 -2.95
N GLN A 21 -4.93 5.16 -3.33
CA GLN A 21 -6.20 5.65 -2.79
C GLN A 21 -7.39 4.85 -3.33
N ALA A 22 -7.29 4.30 -4.54
CA ALA A 22 -8.35 3.50 -5.15
C ALA A 22 -8.22 2.01 -4.81
N ALA A 23 -7.01 1.46 -4.86
CA ALA A 23 -6.74 0.06 -4.54
C ALA A 23 -5.26 -0.15 -4.20
N PRO A 24 -4.90 -1.20 -3.43
CA PRO A 24 -3.51 -1.51 -3.13
C PRO A 24 -2.66 -1.69 -4.41
N VAL A 25 -1.44 -1.18 -4.35
CA VAL A 25 -0.44 -1.28 -5.44
C VAL A 25 0.64 -2.27 -5.02
N ILE A 26 0.89 -3.28 -5.84
CA ILE A 26 2.00 -4.22 -5.62
C ILE A 26 3.28 -3.60 -6.20
N ILE A 27 4.34 -3.57 -5.40
CA ILE A 27 5.67 -3.16 -5.83
C ILE A 27 6.52 -4.41 -6.02
N THR A 28 7.12 -4.54 -7.20
CA THR A 28 7.91 -5.70 -7.60
C THR A 28 9.38 -5.36 -7.81
N ASN A 29 10.25 -6.32 -7.51
CA ASN A 29 11.67 -6.27 -7.80
C ASN A 29 12.05 -7.47 -8.65
N ARG A 30 12.63 -7.22 -9.83
CA ARG A 30 12.95 -8.26 -10.84
C ARG A 30 11.76 -9.22 -11.09
N GLY A 31 10.55 -8.67 -11.17
CA GLY A 31 9.31 -9.41 -11.43
C GLY A 31 8.70 -10.12 -10.22
N LYS A 32 9.32 -10.07 -9.03
CA LYS A 32 8.78 -10.66 -7.80
C LYS A 32 8.09 -9.61 -6.93
N PRO A 33 6.84 -9.83 -6.47
CA PRO A 33 6.22 -8.97 -5.46
C PRO A 33 7.08 -8.89 -4.20
N GLU A 34 7.34 -7.69 -3.72
CA GLU A 34 8.18 -7.44 -2.54
C GLU A 34 7.46 -6.55 -1.52
N PHE A 35 6.71 -5.55 -1.98
CA PHE A 35 5.95 -4.65 -1.11
C PHE A 35 4.53 -4.41 -1.63
N VAL A 36 3.67 -3.92 -0.75
CA VAL A 36 2.34 -3.40 -1.08
C VAL A 36 2.20 -1.99 -0.52
N LEU A 37 1.75 -1.05 -1.35
CA LEU A 37 1.36 0.30 -0.92
C LEU A 37 -0.17 0.37 -0.83
N MET A 38 -0.68 0.85 0.31
CA MET A 38 -2.11 1.07 0.54
C MET A 38 -2.35 2.20 1.55
N ILE A 39 -3.58 2.68 1.64
CA ILE A 39 -3.99 3.61 2.70
C ILE A 39 -3.83 2.94 4.06
N TYR A 40 -3.25 3.66 5.01
CA TYR A 40 -2.96 3.14 6.35
C TYR A 40 -4.22 2.67 7.10
N ALA A 41 -5.35 3.37 6.95
CA ALA A 41 -6.62 2.95 7.54
C ALA A 41 -7.09 1.58 7.01
N GLU A 42 -6.86 1.29 5.73
CA GLU A 42 -7.17 -0.03 5.15
C GLU A 42 -6.21 -1.10 5.66
N TYR A 43 -4.93 -0.77 5.84
CA TYR A 43 -3.98 -1.64 6.53
C TYR A 43 -4.46 -2.00 7.94
N LEU A 44 -4.89 -1.02 8.76
CA LEU A 44 -5.40 -1.27 10.11
C LEU A 44 -6.66 -2.14 10.13
N LYS A 45 -7.55 -1.98 9.15
CA LYS A 45 -8.73 -2.86 9.01
C LYS A 45 -8.31 -4.29 8.68
N LEU A 46 -7.35 -4.46 7.77
CA LEU A 46 -6.83 -5.77 7.34
C LEU A 46 -6.09 -6.50 8.47
N THR A 47 -5.35 -5.77 9.31
CA THR A 47 -4.61 -6.36 10.43
C THR A 47 -5.45 -6.55 11.69
N GLY A 48 -6.72 -6.14 11.68
CA GLY A 48 -7.59 -6.15 12.86
C GLY A 48 -7.21 -5.10 13.92
N GLN A 49 -6.17 -4.30 13.69
CA GLN A 49 -5.66 -3.28 14.62
C GLN A 49 -6.57 -2.05 14.73
N ALA A 50 -7.50 -1.86 13.80
CA ALA A 50 -8.48 -0.77 13.87
C ALA A 50 -9.36 -0.83 15.14
N GLN A 51 -9.58 -2.02 15.71
CA GLN A 51 -10.33 -2.20 16.96
C GLN A 51 -9.47 -1.90 18.20
N GLU A 52 -8.14 -2.01 18.09
CA GLU A 52 -7.20 -1.84 19.20
C GLU A 52 -6.94 -0.36 19.47
N THR A 53 -6.87 0.47 18.41
CA THR A 53 -6.76 1.93 18.53
C THR A 53 -8.02 2.60 19.06
N ALA A 54 -9.21 2.04 18.79
CA ALA A 54 -10.49 2.59 19.27
C ALA A 54 -10.74 2.34 20.78
N LYS A 55 -10.00 1.40 21.39
CA LYS A 55 -10.09 1.12 22.84
C LYS A 55 -9.05 1.89 23.68
N ALA A 56 -8.10 2.56 23.03
CA ALA A 56 -6.99 3.26 23.68
C ALA A 56 -7.16 4.79 23.71
N VAL A 57 -8.37 5.30 23.42
CA VAL A 57 -8.73 6.73 23.43
C VAL A 57 -9.87 6.98 24.38
#